data_AF-A0A2V9MRX5-F1
#
_entry.id   AF-A0A2V9MRX5-F1
#
_cell.length_a   1.000
_cell.length_b   1.000
_cell.length_c   1.000
_cell.angle_alpha   90.00
_cell.angle_beta   90.00
_cell.angle_gamma   90.00
#
_symmetry.space_group_name_H-M   'P 1'
#
loop_
_entity.id
_entity.type
_entity.pdbx_description
1 polymer ?
#
loop_
_entity_poly.entity_id
_entity_poly.type
_entity_poly.pdbx_seq_one_letter_code
_entity_poly.pdbx_strand_id
1 'polypeptide(L)'
;MFEKFRHLFEPKERSSEPAGDLERIHYPMPEPEKYDFYYLDPLSKRKMTICNLFANHHKTVAEICSLLETSRKLVIDTLIENKLLKERRKATRPHTPAPEEIRMK
;
A
#
# COMPACT_ATOMS: atom_id res chain seq x y z
N MET A 1 5.88 -6.16 19.01
CA MET A 1 5.29 -6.85 17.83
C MET A 1 5.97 -6.49 16.50
N PHE A 2 6.83 -5.47 16.42
CA PHE A 2 7.54 -5.06 15.18
C PHE A 2 9.03 -5.46 15.08
N GLU A 3 9.62 -6.06 16.11
CA GLU A 3 11.04 -6.48 16.07
C GLU A 3 11.31 -7.65 15.12
N LYS A 4 10.29 -8.47 14.84
CA LYS A 4 10.41 -9.67 13.99
C LYS A 4 10.65 -9.36 12.50
N PHE A 5 10.65 -8.10 12.09
CA PHE A 5 10.85 -7.72 10.68
C PHE A 5 12.00 -6.74 10.48
N ARG A 6 12.74 -6.43 11.55
CA ARG A 6 13.81 -5.42 11.49
C ARG A 6 14.96 -5.87 10.57
N HIS A 7 15.24 -7.17 10.54
CA HIS A 7 16.26 -7.81 9.70
C HIS A 7 15.89 -7.87 8.21
N LEU A 8 14.64 -7.60 7.82
CA LEU A 8 14.24 -7.52 6.40
C LEU A 8 14.60 -6.17 5.75
N PHE A 9 14.90 -5.15 6.56
CA PHE A 9 15.23 -3.80 6.11
C PHE A 9 16.65 -3.37 6.45
N GLU A 10 17.44 -4.26 7.08
CA GLU A 10 18.88 -4.03 7.23
C GLU A 10 19.56 -4.35 5.89
N PRO A 11 20.28 -3.38 5.28
CA PRO A 11 21.04 -3.65 4.08
C PRO A 11 22.10 -4.68 4.43
N LYS A 12 21.96 -5.89 3.87
CA LYS A 12 22.94 -6.97 4.04
C LYS A 12 24.25 -6.46 3.44
N GLU A 13 25.20 -6.11 4.32
CA GLU A 13 26.54 -5.74 3.90
C GLU A 13 27.07 -6.81 2.95
N ARG A 14 27.70 -6.35 1.87
CA ARG A 14 28.14 -7.16 0.73
C ARG A 14 29.28 -8.06 1.19
N SER A 15 28.95 -9.15 1.88
CA SER A 15 29.90 -10.20 2.20
C SER A 15 30.35 -10.82 0.88
N SER A 16 31.65 -10.70 0.62
CA SER A 16 32.36 -11.38 -0.45
C SER A 16 32.33 -12.89 -0.20
N GLU A 17 31.22 -13.54 -0.54
CA GLU A 17 31.17 -14.98 -0.67
C GLU A 17 31.44 -15.37 -2.12
N PRO A 18 32.24 -16.44 -2.36
CA PRO A 18 32.50 -16.91 -3.71
C PRO A 18 31.16 -17.27 -4.36
N ALA A 19 31.04 -17.01 -5.66
CA ALA A 19 29.86 -17.29 -6.46
C ALA A 19 29.55 -18.79 -6.47
N GLY A 20 28.99 -19.29 -5.36
CA GLY A 20 28.31 -20.57 -5.29
C GLY A 20 27.15 -20.48 -6.25
N ASP A 21 27.04 -21.50 -7.10
CA ASP A 21 25.99 -21.66 -8.08
C ASP A 21 24.65 -21.20 -7.50
N LEU A 22 24.21 -20.02 -7.94
CA LEU A 22 22.82 -19.63 -7.81
C LEU A 22 22.05 -20.67 -8.61
N GLU A 23 21.67 -21.78 -7.97
CA GLU A 23 20.60 -22.63 -8.44
C GLU A 23 19.49 -21.65 -8.77
N ARG A 24 19.25 -21.47 -10.07
CA ARG A 24 18.14 -20.67 -10.54
C ARG A 24 16.93 -21.37 -9.98
N ILE A 25 16.43 -20.86 -8.85
CA ILE A 25 15.17 -21.30 -8.28
C ILE A 25 14.17 -21.01 -9.39
N HIS A 26 13.87 -22.04 -10.17
CA HIS A 26 12.89 -21.97 -11.23
C HIS A 26 11.56 -21.98 -10.49
N TYR A 27 11.16 -20.81 -9.99
CA TYR A 27 9.80 -20.62 -9.54
C TYR A 27 8.93 -21.01 -10.74
N PRO A 28 8.16 -22.11 -10.65
CA PRO A 28 7.25 -22.44 -11.73
C PRO A 28 6.41 -21.19 -11.96
N MET A 29 6.52 -20.62 -13.15
CA MET A 29 5.72 -19.46 -13.53
C MET A 29 4.28 -19.88 -13.26
N PRO A 30 3.54 -19.17 -12.38
CA PRO A 30 2.17 -19.55 -12.07
C PRO A 30 1.41 -19.63 -13.40
N GLU A 31 0.57 -20.66 -13.53
CA GLU A 31 -0.21 -20.88 -14.75
C GLU A 31 -0.88 -19.56 -15.17
N PRO A 32 -0.61 -19.05 -16.38
CA PRO A 32 -1.03 -17.71 -16.80
C PRO A 32 -2.54 -17.54 -16.72
N GLU A 33 -3.29 -18.64 -16.87
CA GLU A 33 -4.75 -18.71 -16.80
C GLU A 33 -5.32 -18.28 -15.44
N LYS A 34 -4.53 -18.31 -14.35
CA LYS A 34 -5.00 -17.98 -12.99
C LYS A 34 -4.81 -16.52 -12.57
N TYR A 35 -3.91 -15.79 -13.22
CA TYR A 35 -3.54 -14.41 -12.83
C TYR A 35 -3.59 -13.43 -13.99
N ASP A 36 -4.21 -13.81 -15.11
CA ASP A 36 -4.24 -12.92 -16.25
C ASP A 36 -5.14 -11.71 -16.00
N PHE A 37 -4.54 -10.54 -16.08
CA PHE A 37 -5.26 -9.27 -16.05
C PHE A 37 -6.33 -9.23 -17.14
N TYR A 38 -6.15 -9.97 -18.26
CA TYR A 38 -7.13 -10.04 -19.34
C TYR A 38 -8.48 -10.64 -18.95
N TYR A 39 -8.53 -11.59 -18.01
CA TYR A 39 -9.77 -12.26 -17.59
C TYR A 39 -10.53 -11.54 -16.48
N LEU A 40 -9.95 -10.49 -15.89
CA LEU A 40 -10.65 -9.70 -14.89
C LEU A 40 -11.82 -8.95 -15.51
N ASP A 41 -12.94 -8.90 -14.77
CA ASP A 41 -14.05 -8.03 -15.13
C ASP A 41 -13.59 -6.55 -15.12
N PRO A 42 -14.26 -5.66 -15.87
CA PRO A 42 -13.84 -4.27 -15.97
C PRO A 42 -13.73 -3.53 -14.63
N LEU A 43 -14.54 -3.88 -13.62
CA LEU A 43 -14.50 -3.25 -12.31
C LEU A 43 -13.27 -3.72 -11.53
N SER A 44 -12.98 -5.02 -11.55
CA SER A 44 -11.78 -5.59 -10.94
C SER A 44 -10.49 -5.06 -11.56
N LYS A 45 -10.44 -4.94 -12.90
CA LYS A 45 -9.34 -4.29 -13.62
C LYS A 45 -9.12 -2.87 -13.09
N ARG A 46 -10.19 -2.09 -12.99
CA ARG A 46 -10.13 -0.71 -12.53
C ARG A 46 -9.66 -0.58 -11.08
N LYS A 47 -10.15 -1.44 -10.17
CA LYS A 47 -9.66 -1.48 -8.78
C LYS A 47 -8.17 -1.79 -8.72
N MET A 48 -7.72 -2.78 -9.49
CA MET A 48 -6.32 -3.17 -9.54
C MET A 48 -5.43 -2.06 -10.14
N THR A 49 -5.89 -1.37 -11.18
CA THR A 49 -5.21 -0.18 -11.73
C THR A 49 -5.06 0.93 -10.70
N ILE A 50 -6.12 1.23 -9.93
CA ILE A 50 -6.05 2.23 -8.84
C ILE A 50 -4.98 1.85 -7.82
N CYS A 51 -5.00 0.60 -7.34
CA CYS A 51 -4.03 0.09 -6.37
C CYS A 51 -2.60 0.15 -6.93
N ASN A 52 -2.40 -0.24 -8.18
CA ASN A 52 -1.08 -0.25 -8.83
C ASN A 52 -0.52 1.18 -8.98
N LEU A 53 -1.36 2.13 -9.42
CA LEU A 53 -0.95 3.54 -9.56
C LEU A 53 -0.54 4.16 -8.21
N PHE A 54 -1.23 3.78 -7.13
CA PHE A 54 -0.90 4.27 -5.79
C PHE A 54 0.34 3.61 -5.20
N ALA A 55 0.37 2.27 -5.17
CA ALA A 55 1.40 1.51 -4.45
C ALA A 55 2.73 1.43 -5.20
N ASN A 56 2.68 1.23 -6.52
CA ASN A 56 3.87 0.95 -7.34
C ASN A 56 4.34 2.18 -8.13
N HIS A 57 3.41 3.05 -8.55
CA HIS A 57 3.76 4.29 -9.27
C HIS A 57 3.72 5.55 -8.39
N HIS A 58 3.46 5.39 -7.09
CA HIS A 58 3.46 6.47 -6.08
C HIS A 58 2.63 7.71 -6.45
N LYS A 59 1.54 7.52 -7.22
CA LYS A 59 0.64 8.61 -7.59
C LYS A 59 -0.24 9.03 -6.42
N THR A 60 -0.45 10.32 -6.30
CA THR A 60 -1.40 10.89 -5.33
C THR A 60 -2.84 10.56 -5.73
N VAL A 61 -3.76 10.59 -4.77
CA VAL A 61 -5.20 10.40 -5.04
C VAL A 61 -5.72 11.39 -6.08
N ALA A 62 -5.23 12.64 -6.09
CA ALA A 62 -5.65 13.65 -7.05
C ALA A 62 -5.20 13.31 -8.48
N GLU A 63 -3.94 12.91 -8.65
CA GLU A 63 -3.41 12.47 -9.95
C GLU A 63 -4.17 11.24 -10.47
N ILE A 64 -4.47 10.27 -9.60
CA ILE A 64 -5.24 9.07 -9.98
C ILE A 64 -6.66 9.44 -10.41
N CYS A 65 -7.32 10.37 -9.72
CA CYS A 65 -8.65 10.85 -10.12
C CYS A 65 -8.64 11.47 -11.52
N SER A 66 -7.61 12.28 -11.81
CA SER A 66 -7.45 12.91 -13.12
C SER A 66 -7.14 11.90 -14.22
N LEU A 67 -6.26 10.93 -13.96
CA LEU A 67 -5.83 9.92 -14.94
C LEU A 67 -6.95 8.95 -15.30
N LEU A 68 -7.79 8.59 -14.33
CA LEU A 68 -8.87 7.61 -14.52
C LEU A 68 -10.23 8.27 -14.71
N GLU A 69 -10.30 9.60 -14.73
CA GLU A 69 -11.55 10.38 -14.80
C GLU A 69 -12.60 9.87 -13.81
N THR A 70 -12.18 9.70 -12.55
CA THR A 70 -12.98 9.00 -11.54
C THR A 70 -13.15 9.81 -10.28
N SER A 71 -14.19 9.50 -9.51
CA SER A 71 -14.45 10.22 -8.27
C SER A 71 -13.42 9.90 -7.19
N ARG A 72 -13.07 10.94 -6.42
CA ARG A 72 -12.17 10.83 -5.27
C ARG A 72 -12.66 9.83 -4.23
N LYS A 73 -13.98 9.76 -4.04
CA LYS A 73 -14.62 8.80 -3.14
C LYS A 73 -14.31 7.36 -3.56
N LEU A 74 -14.51 7.03 -4.84
CA LEU A 74 -14.25 5.68 -5.35
C LEU A 74 -12.78 5.28 -5.17
N VAL A 75 -11.85 6.19 -5.46
CA VAL A 75 -10.41 5.92 -5.29
C VAL A 75 -10.09 5.66 -3.82
N ILE A 76 -10.55 6.51 -2.91
CA ILE A 76 -10.29 6.36 -1.48
C ILE A 76 -10.90 5.05 -0.96
N ASP A 77 -12.16 4.77 -1.29
CA ASP A 77 -12.86 3.56 -0.85
C ASP A 77 -12.13 2.30 -1.35
N THR A 78 -11.72 2.28 -2.62
CA THR A 78 -10.92 1.17 -3.20
C THR A 78 -9.59 0.97 -2.47
N LEU A 79 -8.87 2.06 -2.17
CA LEU A 79 -7.59 1.99 -1.46
C LEU A 79 -7.76 1.55 0.00
N ILE A 80 -8.88 1.90 0.65
CA ILE A 80 -9.23 1.42 2.00
C ILE A 80 -9.59 -0.07 1.97
N GLU A 81 -10.46 -0.49 1.04
CA GLU A 81 -10.87 -1.89 0.84
C GLU A 81 -9.64 -2.81 0.67
N ASN A 82 -8.65 -2.35 -0.10
CA ASN A 82 -7.40 -3.08 -0.35
C ASN A 82 -6.29 -2.82 0.69
N LYS A 83 -6.61 -2.18 1.82
CA LYS A 83 -5.70 -1.94 2.95
C LYS A 83 -4.46 -1.08 2.62
N LEU A 84 -4.49 -0.33 1.53
CA LEU A 84 -3.45 0.63 1.14
C LEU A 84 -3.59 1.98 1.86
N LEU A 85 -4.81 2.31 2.28
CA LEU A 85 -5.09 3.46 3.16
C LEU A 85 -5.78 2.98 4.44
N LYS A 86 -5.46 3.64 5.56
CA LYS A 86 -6.17 3.46 6.82
C LYS A 86 -7.36 4.41 6.89
N GLU A 87 -8.53 3.90 7.27
CA GLU A 87 -9.70 4.72 7.49
C GLU A 87 -9.51 5.62 8.73
N ARG A 88 -9.28 6.92 8.52
CA ARG A 88 -9.05 7.89 9.61
C ARG A 88 -10.33 8.47 10.23
N ARG A 89 -11.47 8.42 9.52
CA ARG A 89 -12.69 9.18 9.91
C ARG A 89 -13.42 8.63 11.13
N LYS A 90 -13.13 7.39 11.54
CA LYS A 90 -13.71 6.75 12.74
C LYS A 90 -12.86 6.92 13.99
N ALA A 91 -11.66 7.49 13.88
CA ALA A 91 -10.87 7.84 15.04
C ALA A 91 -11.50 9.10 15.65
N THR A 92 -12.43 8.90 16.60
CA THR A 92 -12.83 9.92 17.58
C THR A 92 -11.54 10.51 18.14
N ARG A 93 -11.19 11.73 17.73
CA ARG A 93 -10.09 12.43 18.38
C ARG A 93 -10.53 12.61 19.84
N PRO A 94 -9.77 12.15 20.85
CA PRO A 94 -10.05 12.57 22.20
C PRO A 94 -10.00 14.10 22.21
N HIS A 95 -11.12 14.72 22.55
CA HIS A 95 -11.21 16.15 22.80
C HIS A 95 -10.20 16.45 23.90
N THR A 96 -9.03 16.99 23.55
CA THR A 96 -8.11 17.55 24.53
C THR A 96 -8.78 18.84 25.00
N PRO A 97 -9.30 18.93 26.24
CA PRO A 97 -9.81 20.20 26.73
C PRO A 97 -8.65 21.21 26.72
N ALA A 98 -8.91 22.41 26.20
CA ALA A 98 -7.97 23.50 26.22
C ALA A 98 -7.49 23.75 27.66
N PRO A 99 -6.21 24.10 27.88
CA PRO A 99 -5.75 24.48 29.20
C PRO A 99 -6.44 25.79 29.61
N GLU A 100 -7.39 25.71 30.54
CA GLU A 100 -7.96 26.90 31.18
C GLU A 100 -6.85 27.66 31.89
N GLU A 101 -6.83 28.96 31.61
CA GLU A 101 -5.97 29.96 32.21
C GLU A 101 -6.00 29.91 33.75
N ILE A 102 -4.80 29.99 34.31
CA ILE A 102 -4.45 30.85 35.45
C ILE A 102 -5.65 31.60 36.04
N ARG A 103 -6.18 31.12 37.16
CA ARG A 103 -6.86 32.02 38.09
C ARG A 103 -6.38 31.76 39.51
N MET A 104 -5.49 32.67 39.91
CA MET A 104 -5.11 32.96 41.28
C MET A 104 -6.32 32.88 42.22
N LYS A 105 -6.12 32.21 43.36
CA LYS A 105 -6.65 32.63 44.66
C LYS A 105 -5.75 32.11 45.76
#